data_AF-A0A7C1AXI8-F1
#
_entry.id   AF-A0A7C1AXI8-F1
#
_cell.length_a   1.000
_cell.length_b   1.000
_cell.length_c   1.000
_cell.angle_alpha   90.00
_cell.angle_beta   90.00
_cell.angle_gamma   90.00
#
_symmetry.space_group_name_H-M   'P 1'
#
loop_
_entity.id
_entity.type
_entity.pdbx_description
1 polymer ?
#
loop_
_entity_poly.entity_id
_entity_poly.type
_entity_poly.pdbx_seq_one_letter_code
_entity_poly.pdbx_strand_id
1 'polypeptide(L)'
;MKIMRMKWVVVIWLLLVPQVLCERVERVIDGDTILLENGEKVRLIGIDAPEYYKLTDKEKFGLDEDYLYEWGVKAKLYLEDRILNKDVSL
;
A
#
# COMPACT_ATOMS: atom_id res chain seq x y z
N MET A 1 -20.55 1.24 47.43
CA MET A 1 -20.73 1.61 46.01
C MET A 1 -19.37 1.95 45.38
N LYS A 2 -18.64 0.97 44.81
CA LYS A 2 -17.26 1.20 44.33
C LYS A 2 -16.87 0.33 43.12
N ILE A 3 -17.84 0.00 42.26
CA ILE A 3 -17.62 -0.80 41.03
C ILE A 3 -17.72 0.09 39.78
N MET A 4 -18.32 1.28 39.90
CA MET A 4 -18.61 2.18 38.77
C MET A 4 -17.37 2.86 38.17
N ARG A 5 -16.25 2.96 38.89
CA ARG A 5 -15.01 3.57 38.37
C ARG A 5 -14.23 2.68 37.40
N MET A 6 -14.31 1.34 37.55
CA MET A 6 -13.51 0.41 36.73
C MET A 6 -14.02 0.33 35.28
N LYS A 7 -15.34 0.40 35.09
CA LYS A 7 -15.97 0.28 33.76
C LYS A 7 -15.57 1.42 32.81
N TRP A 8 -15.45 2.64 33.33
CA TRP A 8 -15.09 3.81 32.52
C TRP A 8 -13.61 3.82 32.11
N VAL A 9 -12.72 3.28 32.93
CA VAL A 9 -11.29 3.17 32.60
C VAL A 9 -11.08 2.27 31.39
N VAL A 10 -11.81 1.15 31.31
CA VAL A 10 -11.74 0.22 30.17
C VAL A 10 -12.25 0.87 28.87
N VAL A 11 -13.34 1.63 28.95
CA VAL A 11 -13.89 2.35 27.78
C VAL A 11 -12.94 3.43 27.29
N ILE A 12 -12.36 4.23 28.19
CA ILE A 12 -11.37 5.25 27.84
C ILE A 12 -10.13 4.60 27.20
N TRP A 13 -9.69 3.46 27.72
CA TRP A 13 -8.54 2.74 27.16
C TRP A 13 -8.82 2.21 25.76
N LEU A 14 -10.00 1.63 25.52
CA LEU A 14 -10.44 1.16 24.19
C LEU A 14 -10.54 2.30 23.15
N LEU A 15 -10.89 3.52 23.58
CA LEU A 15 -10.97 4.69 22.72
C LEU A 15 -9.59 5.31 22.39
N LEU A 16 -8.56 5.01 23.19
CA LEU A 16 -7.19 5.50 22.99
C LEU A 16 -6.29 4.52 22.23
N VAL A 17 -6.77 3.30 21.93
CA VAL A 17 -6.04 2.37 21.07
C VAL A 17 -6.12 2.89 19.63
N PRO A 18 -4.97 3.16 18.96
CA PRO A 18 -4.98 3.53 17.57
C PRO A 18 -5.64 2.42 16.76
N GLN A 19 -6.71 2.77 16.06
CA GLN A 19 -7.35 1.89 15.10
C GLN A 19 -6.35 1.69 13.97
N VAL A 20 -5.78 0.50 13.83
CA VAL A 20 -4.99 0.17 12.64
C VAL A 20 -5.98 0.17 11.49
N LEU A 21 -5.89 1.18 10.61
CA LEU A 21 -6.61 1.16 9.34
C LEU A 21 -6.01 0.04 8.52
N CYS A 22 -6.77 -1.05 8.44
CA CYS A 22 -6.46 -2.19 7.60
C CYS A 22 -7.42 -2.18 6.44
N GLU A 23 -6.88 -2.24 5.23
CA GLU A 23 -7.68 -2.17 4.00
C GLU A 23 -7.19 -3.22 3.02
N ARG A 24 -8.11 -3.76 2.21
CA ARG A 24 -7.79 -4.83 1.27
C ARG A 24 -7.22 -4.27 -0.03
N VAL A 25 -6.16 -4.90 -0.52
CA VAL A 25 -5.58 -4.56 -1.82
C VAL A 25 -6.45 -5.14 -2.95
N GLU A 26 -7.09 -4.26 -3.71
CA GLU A 26 -7.87 -4.60 -4.90
C GLU A 26 -6.96 -4.84 -6.12
N ARG A 27 -5.94 -4.00 -6.31
CA ARG A 27 -5.07 -4.05 -7.49
C ARG A 27 -3.68 -3.49 -7.20
N VAL A 28 -2.66 -4.10 -7.80
CA VAL A 28 -1.33 -3.49 -7.92
C VAL A 28 -1.24 -2.74 -9.25
N ILE A 29 -0.99 -1.43 -9.19
CA ILE A 29 -0.91 -0.57 -10.38
C ILE A 29 0.46 -0.72 -11.03
N ASP A 30 1.53 -0.58 -10.24
CA ASP A 30 2.94 -0.75 -10.60
C ASP A 30 3.74 -1.18 -9.36
N GLY A 31 5.07 -1.20 -9.42
CA GLY A 31 5.92 -1.75 -8.36
C GLY A 31 5.93 -0.97 -7.04
N ASP A 32 5.30 0.20 -6.98
CA ASP A 32 5.24 1.08 -5.81
C ASP A 32 3.86 1.71 -5.58
N THR A 33 2.85 1.42 -6.41
CA THR A 33 1.50 2.00 -6.27
C THR A 33 0.43 0.91 -6.27
N ILE A 34 -0.52 0.99 -5.32
CA ILE A 34 -1.65 0.07 -5.18
C ILE A 34 -2.99 0.81 -5.16
N LEU A 35 -4.06 0.08 -5.48
CA LEU A 35 -5.45 0.47 -5.30
C LEU A 35 -6.07 -0.41 -4.20
N LEU A 36 -6.73 0.23 -3.26
CA LEU A 36 -7.48 -0.40 -2.18
C LEU A 36 -8.97 -0.56 -2.54
N GLU A 37 -9.67 -1.50 -1.91
CA GLU A 37 -11.11 -1.73 -2.15
C GLU A 37 -11.99 -0.50 -1.82
N ASN A 38 -11.53 0.37 -0.93
CA ASN A 38 -12.18 1.65 -0.62
C ASN A 38 -12.00 2.72 -1.73
N GLY A 39 -11.26 2.41 -2.80
CA GLY A 39 -10.98 3.28 -3.94
C GLY A 39 -9.75 4.19 -3.76
N GLU A 40 -9.06 4.15 -2.63
CA GLU A 40 -7.85 4.92 -2.38
C GLU A 40 -6.65 4.36 -3.16
N LYS A 41 -5.88 5.26 -3.78
CA LYS A 41 -4.59 4.93 -4.39
C LYS A 41 -3.48 5.28 -3.40
N VAL A 42 -2.65 4.29 -3.08
CA VAL A 42 -1.54 4.45 -2.15
C VAL A 42 -0.23 4.24 -2.88
N ARG A 43 0.72 5.18 -2.70
CA ARG A 43 2.09 5.08 -3.20
C ARG A 43 3.06 4.83 -2.04
N LEU A 44 3.98 3.90 -2.23
CA LEU A 44 5.03 3.60 -1.28
C LEU A 44 6.05 4.76 -1.23
N ILE A 45 6.31 5.26 -0.02
CA ILE A 45 7.20 6.40 0.17
C ILE A 45 8.66 5.94 0.14
N GLY A 46 9.51 6.70 -0.56
CA GLY A 46 10.97 6.48 -0.60
C GLY A 46 11.45 5.56 -1.73
N ILE A 47 10.55 5.07 -2.57
CA ILE A 47 10.85 4.31 -3.79
C ILE A 47 10.02 4.85 -4.96
N ASP A 48 10.46 4.58 -6.19
CA ASP A 48 9.76 4.92 -7.44
C ASP A 48 10.05 3.78 -8.43
N ALA A 49 9.08 2.88 -8.63
CA ALA A 49 9.27 1.74 -9.50
C ALA A 49 8.95 2.11 -10.95
N PRO A 50 9.62 1.50 -11.96
CA PRO A 50 9.29 1.76 -13.35
C PRO A 50 7.83 1.45 -13.67
N GLU A 51 7.12 2.39 -14.29
CA GLU A 51 5.78 2.15 -14.80
C GLU A 51 5.84 1.40 -16.15
N TYR A 52 5.53 0.11 -16.15
CA TYR A 52 5.58 -0.74 -17.37
C TYR A 52 4.71 -0.24 -18.54
N TYR A 53 3.80 0.70 -18.31
CA TYR A 53 2.90 1.28 -19.31
C TYR A 53 3.32 2.67 -19.80
N LYS A 54 4.38 3.27 -19.24
CA LYS A 54 4.93 4.56 -19.66
C LYS A 54 6.34 4.40 -20.20
N LEU A 55 6.44 4.15 -21.50
CA LEU A 55 7.72 4.07 -22.20
C LEU A 55 8.48 5.42 -22.25
N THR A 56 7.81 6.53 -21.89
CA THR A 56 8.40 7.88 -21.87
C THR A 56 9.41 8.11 -20.74
N ASP A 57 9.53 7.20 -19.77
CA ASP A 57 10.42 7.38 -18.61
C ASP A 57 11.91 7.14 -18.92
N LYS A 58 12.23 6.76 -20.16
CA LYS A 58 13.62 6.63 -20.64
C LYS A 58 14.45 7.89 -20.37
N GLU A 59 13.90 9.07 -20.60
CA GLU A 59 14.61 10.35 -20.40
C GLU A 59 14.84 10.66 -18.92
N LYS A 60 13.88 10.26 -18.06
CA LYS A 60 13.94 10.46 -16.60
C LYS A 60 15.03 9.60 -15.97
N PHE A 61 15.14 8.34 -16.38
CA PHE A 61 16.07 7.39 -15.77
C PHE A 61 17.36 7.16 -16.57
N GLY A 62 17.43 7.61 -17.82
CA GLY A 62 18.55 7.33 -18.73
C GLY A 62 18.68 5.84 -19.07
N LEU A 63 17.58 5.09 -19.00
CA LEU A 63 17.53 3.65 -19.23
C LEU A 63 16.77 3.33 -20.51
N ASP A 64 17.08 2.17 -21.09
CA ASP A 64 16.38 1.68 -22.27
C ASP A 64 14.90 1.32 -21.97
N GLU A 65 14.03 1.49 -22.96
CA GLU A 65 12.59 1.24 -22.85
C GLU A 65 12.28 -0.23 -22.55
N ASP A 66 12.99 -1.18 -23.17
CA ASP A 66 12.78 -2.60 -22.93
C ASP A 66 13.19 -2.95 -21.49
N TYR A 67 14.26 -2.33 -20.99
CA TYR A 67 14.69 -2.49 -19.60
C TYR A 67 13.65 -1.95 -18.62
N LEU A 68 13.13 -0.75 -18.84
CA LEU A 68 12.09 -0.15 -18.00
C LEU A 68 10.81 -0.98 -18.01
N TYR A 69 10.40 -1.47 -19.18
CA TYR A 69 9.26 -2.36 -19.33
C TYR A 69 9.46 -3.67 -18.55
N GLU A 70 10.58 -4.36 -18.78
CA GLU A 70 10.89 -5.64 -18.15
C GLU A 70 10.89 -5.53 -16.62
N TRP A 71 11.57 -4.51 -16.10
CA TRP A 71 11.68 -4.33 -14.65
C TRP A 71 10.40 -3.76 -14.01
N GLY A 72 9.63 -2.96 -14.74
CA GLY A 72 8.30 -2.53 -14.29
C GLY A 72 7.33 -3.71 -14.15
N VAL A 73 7.33 -4.63 -15.11
CA VAL A 73 6.52 -5.87 -15.03
C VAL A 73 6.99 -6.74 -13.87
N LYS A 74 8.30 -6.95 -13.71
CA LYS A 74 8.86 -7.74 -12.60
C LYS A 74 8.51 -7.14 -11.23
N ALA A 75 8.65 -5.83 -11.06
CA ALA A 75 8.34 -5.16 -9.81
C ALA A 75 6.84 -5.27 -9.45
N LYS A 76 5.95 -5.09 -10.44
CA LYS A 76 4.52 -5.31 -10.26
C LYS A 76 4.20 -6.74 -9.83
N LEU A 77 4.69 -7.74 -10.55
CA LEU A 77 4.43 -9.15 -10.22
C LEU A 77 4.97 -9.53 -8.84
N TYR A 78 6.14 -9.00 -8.47
CA TYR A 78 6.73 -9.19 -7.15
C TYR A 78 5.83 -8.64 -6.04
N LEU A 79 5.22 -7.47 -6.25
CA LEU A 79 4.30 -6.87 -5.29
C LEU A 79 2.96 -7.63 -5.26
N GLU A 80 2.41 -8.00 -6.41
CA GLU A 80 1.17 -8.79 -6.51
C GLU A 80 1.24 -10.10 -5.70
N ASP A 81 2.31 -10.88 -5.87
CA ASP A 81 2.56 -12.12 -5.12
C ASP A 81 2.52 -11.92 -3.59
N ARG A 82 2.92 -10.74 -3.13
CA ARG A 82 3.02 -10.41 -1.69
C ARG A 82 1.74 -9.88 -1.10
N ILE A 83 0.96 -9.08 -1.81
CA ILE A 83 -0.12 -8.30 -1.18
C ILE A 83 -1.45 -8.31 -1.92
N LEU A 84 -1.54 -8.81 -3.14
CA LEU A 84 -2.81 -8.82 -3.87
C LEU A 84 -3.87 -9.65 -3.09
N ASN A 85 -5.08 -9.09 -2.94
CA ASN A 85 -6.18 -9.66 -2.16
C ASN A 85 -5.86 -9.87 -0.66
N LYS A 86 -4.84 -9.20 -0.12
CA LYS A 86 -4.52 -9.23 1.30
C LYS A 86 -4.92 -7.92 1.97
N ASP A 87 -5.23 -8.01 3.25
CA ASP A 87 -5.49 -6.85 4.10
C ASP A 87 -4.14 -6.28 4.56
N VAL A 88 -3.90 -4.98 4.31
CA VAL A 88 -2.64 -4.28 4.61
C VAL A 88 -2.87 -3.16 5.61
N SER A 89 -1.89 -2.92 6.49
CA SER A 89 -1.85 -1.73 7.36
C SER A 89 -1.00 -0.66 6.70
N LEU A 90 -1.54 0.56 6.63
CA LEU A 90 -0.86 1.73 6.05
C LEU A 90 -0.15 2.59 7.09
#